data_AF-A0A3D1JKF4-F1
#
_entry.id   AF-A0A3D1JKF4-F1
#
_cell.length_a   1.000
_cell.length_b   1.000
_cell.length_c   1.000
_cell.angle_alpha   90.00
_cell.angle_beta   90.00
_cell.angle_gamma   90.00
#
_symmetry.space_group_name_H-M   'P 1'
#
loop_
_entity.id
_entity.type
_entity.pdbx_description
1 polymer ?
#
loop_
_entity_poly.entity_id
_entity_poly.type
_entity_poly.pdbx_seq_one_letter_code
_entity_poly.pdbx_strand_id
1 'polypeptide(L)'
;MSVFIALRDTRTDAMLTAMPNIHLPDLPSAGGIDATDVVETRLWTEEHNWLYALLRSGDNVSPTFRIPDLLSACVAIVFTRDDAAERIFGFLGTDLVMRSPTTPRRRESLWRPQYELLHDLQCSPVNKHPNPKFGLDQITTACVALCQQDDPSGAAVLGQARRNMVERHLVQRAPRHRR
;
A
#
# COMPACT_ATOMS: atom_id res chain seq x y z
N MET A 1 -9.65 60.97 -38.33
CA MET A 1 -8.89 62.14 -38.78
C MET A 1 -7.76 62.40 -37.82
N SER A 2 -6.62 62.74 -38.40
CA SER A 2 -5.24 62.64 -37.93
C SER A 2 -4.77 63.70 -36.91
N VAL A 3 -3.98 63.23 -35.94
CA VAL A 3 -2.63 63.70 -35.47
C VAL A 3 -2.48 65.12 -34.85
N PHE A 4 -1.45 65.54 -34.09
CA PHE A 4 -0.13 65.10 -33.54
C PHE A 4 0.02 65.90 -32.19
N ILE A 5 0.92 65.67 -31.22
CA ILE A 5 2.38 65.98 -31.13
C ILE A 5 2.78 65.57 -29.68
N ALA A 6 3.58 64.52 -29.45
CA ALA A 6 5.02 64.54 -29.11
C ALA A 6 5.47 65.42 -27.92
N LEU A 7 5.98 64.78 -26.86
CA LEU A 7 7.07 65.33 -26.05
C LEU A 7 8.05 64.19 -25.71
N ARG A 8 9.30 64.36 -26.16
CA ARG A 8 10.45 63.51 -25.85
C ARG A 8 11.14 64.05 -24.59
N ASP A 9 11.65 63.17 -23.73
CA ASP A 9 13.02 63.20 -23.21
C ASP A 9 13.25 61.94 -22.35
N THR A 10 14.06 60.99 -22.81
CA THR A 10 15.49 60.72 -22.46
C THR A 10 15.71 60.08 -21.08
N ARG A 11 16.80 59.28 -21.01
CA ARG A 11 17.31 58.47 -19.88
C ARG A 11 16.56 57.14 -19.65
N THR A 12 17.18 55.97 -19.60
CA THR A 12 18.60 55.59 -19.53
C THR A 12 18.69 54.12 -19.94
N ASP A 13 19.69 53.78 -20.74
CA ASP A 13 20.10 52.40 -20.99
C ASP A 13 20.35 51.67 -19.67
N ALA A 14 19.60 50.60 -19.44
CA ALA A 14 19.99 49.53 -18.53
C ALA A 14 19.99 48.24 -19.34
N MET A 15 21.15 47.91 -19.91
CA MET A 15 21.46 46.58 -20.42
C MET A 15 21.19 45.56 -19.31
N LEU A 16 20.06 44.86 -19.40
CA LEU A 16 19.80 43.68 -18.58
C LEU A 16 20.69 42.55 -19.12
N THR A 17 21.90 42.43 -18.58
CA THR A 17 22.80 41.32 -18.88
C THR A 17 22.13 40.04 -18.38
N ALA A 18 21.58 39.26 -19.31
CA ALA A 18 21.07 37.94 -19.04
C ALA A 18 22.21 37.07 -18.48
N MET A 19 22.09 36.66 -17.21
CA MET A 19 22.97 35.64 -16.67
C MET A 19 22.70 34.32 -17.41
N PRO A 20 23.73 33.58 -17.86
CA PRO A 20 23.52 32.27 -18.44
C PRO A 20 22.95 31.36 -17.35
N ASN A 21 21.77 30.82 -17.62
CA ASN A 21 21.15 29.80 -16.79
C ASN A 21 22.07 28.58 -16.84
N ILE A 22 22.85 28.35 -15.77
CA ILE A 22 23.65 27.13 -15.64
C ILE A 22 22.63 26.01 -15.47
N HIS A 23 22.31 25.34 -16.58
CA HIS A 23 21.58 24.10 -16.55
C HIS A 23 22.49 23.08 -15.87
N LEU A 24 22.36 22.94 -14.55
CA LEU A 24 22.91 21.79 -13.87
C LEU A 24 22.27 20.57 -14.55
N PRO A 25 23.05 19.60 -15.05
CA PRO A 25 22.47 18.33 -15.43
C PRO A 25 21.84 17.73 -14.17
N ASP A 26 20.60 17.25 -14.30
CA ASP A 26 19.93 16.42 -13.30
C ASP A 26 20.89 15.26 -12.97
N LEU A 27 21.58 15.37 -11.84
CA LEU A 27 22.25 14.23 -11.25
C LEU A 27 21.13 13.24 -10.95
N PRO A 28 21.19 11.98 -11.44
CA PRO A 28 20.25 10.97 -11.00
C PRO A 28 20.36 10.93 -9.48
N SER A 29 19.28 11.34 -8.80
CA SER A 29 19.15 11.24 -7.36
C SER A 29 19.56 9.82 -7.00
N ALA A 30 20.72 9.68 -6.38
CA ALA A 30 21.33 8.39 -6.10
C ALA A 30 20.34 7.63 -5.22
N GLY A 31 19.64 6.67 -5.84
CA GLY A 31 18.47 5.96 -5.35
C GLY A 31 18.35 5.92 -3.84
N GLY A 32 17.74 6.97 -3.28
CA GLY A 32 17.04 6.83 -2.03
C GLY A 32 15.95 5.83 -2.31
N ILE A 33 16.00 4.67 -1.65
CA ILE A 33 14.90 3.70 -1.72
C ILE A 33 13.65 4.48 -1.37
N ASP A 34 12.78 4.61 -2.38
CA ASP A 34 11.62 5.48 -2.32
C ASP A 34 10.85 5.21 -1.04
N ALA A 35 10.37 6.30 -0.43
CA ALA A 35 9.57 6.32 0.79
C ALA A 35 8.17 5.67 0.63
N THR A 36 8.01 4.73 -0.30
CA THR A 36 6.75 4.09 -0.65
C THR A 36 7.00 2.60 -0.91
N ASP A 37 7.45 1.87 0.12
CA ASP A 37 7.47 0.40 0.12
C ASP A 37 6.05 -0.20 0.34
N VAL A 38 5.05 0.48 -0.20
CA VAL A 38 3.65 0.09 -0.18
C VAL A 38 3.13 0.03 -1.61
N VAL A 39 2.31 -0.98 -1.87
CA VAL A 39 1.69 -1.27 -3.16
C VAL A 39 0.19 -1.02 -3.04
N GLU A 40 -0.41 -0.44 -4.07
CA GLU A 40 -1.86 -0.27 -4.14
C GLU A 40 -2.53 -1.64 -4.19
N THR A 41 -3.57 -1.83 -3.37
CA THR A 41 -4.42 -3.01 -3.37
C THR A 41 -5.89 -2.61 -3.27
N ARG A 42 -6.78 -3.59 -3.29
CA ARG A 42 -8.22 -3.40 -3.08
C ARG A 42 -8.75 -4.42 -2.10
N LEU A 43 -9.69 -3.97 -1.28
CA LEU A 43 -10.34 -4.76 -0.26
C LEU A 43 -11.85 -4.58 -0.38
N TRP A 44 -12.64 -5.60 -0.08
CA TRP A 44 -14.08 -5.47 -0.02
C TRP A 44 -14.51 -4.56 1.13
N THR A 45 -15.65 -3.88 0.96
CA THR A 45 -16.07 -2.84 1.91
C THR A 45 -16.36 -3.38 3.31
N GLU A 46 -16.84 -4.62 3.44
CA GLU A 46 -17.12 -5.25 4.73
C GLU A 46 -15.84 -5.42 5.56
N GLU A 47 -14.82 -6.07 4.99
CA GLU A 47 -13.51 -6.26 5.63
C GLU A 47 -12.80 -4.92 5.87
N HIS A 48 -12.94 -3.97 4.94
CA HIS A 48 -12.44 -2.62 5.14
C HIS A 48 -13.09 -1.96 6.36
N ASN A 49 -14.40 -2.11 6.55
CA ASN A 49 -15.10 -1.51 7.69
C ASN A 49 -14.64 -2.12 9.01
N TRP A 50 -14.34 -3.42 9.05
CA TRP A 50 -13.76 -4.04 10.23
C TRP A 50 -12.36 -3.48 10.54
N LEU A 51 -11.48 -3.39 9.54
CA LEU A 51 -10.16 -2.75 9.72
C LEU A 51 -10.27 -1.29 10.14
N TYR A 52 -11.25 -0.56 9.60
CA TYR A 52 -11.51 0.82 9.97
C TYR A 52 -12.01 0.95 11.42
N ALA A 53 -12.86 0.02 11.87
CA ALA A 53 -13.28 -0.05 13.26
C ALA A 53 -12.07 -0.33 14.19
N LEU A 54 -11.20 -1.28 13.81
CA LEU A 54 -9.97 -1.59 14.55
C LEU A 54 -9.02 -0.39 14.59
N LEU A 55 -8.84 0.32 13.47
CA LEU A 55 -8.06 1.55 13.38
C LEU A 55 -8.55 2.61 14.39
N ARG A 56 -9.87 2.71 14.59
CA ARG A 56 -10.53 3.69 15.47
C ARG A 56 -10.75 3.17 16.89
N SER A 57 -10.38 1.92 17.18
CA SER A 57 -10.56 1.30 18.49
C SER A 57 -9.70 1.96 19.57
N GLY A 58 -10.13 1.85 20.83
CA GLY A 58 -9.35 2.28 21.98
C GLY A 58 -8.08 1.44 22.20
N ASP A 59 -7.98 0.26 21.58
CA ASP A 59 -6.86 -0.67 21.72
C ASP A 59 -5.71 -0.37 20.75
N ASN A 60 -5.97 0.41 19.69
CA ASN A 60 -4.94 0.91 18.78
C ASN A 60 -4.15 2.07 19.43
N VAL A 61 -3.38 1.74 20.47
CA VAL A 61 -2.59 2.68 21.28
C VAL A 61 -1.12 2.74 20.87
N SER A 62 -0.44 3.81 21.27
CA SER A 62 0.93 4.16 20.84
C SER A 62 1.94 2.99 20.76
N PRO A 63 2.68 2.84 19.64
CA PRO A 63 2.44 3.50 18.35
C PRO A 63 1.11 3.06 17.74
N THR A 64 0.36 4.04 17.20
CA THR A 64 -0.90 3.81 16.49
C THR A 64 -0.63 3.31 15.08
N PHE A 65 -1.29 2.23 14.68
CA PHE A 65 -1.16 1.63 13.35
C PHE A 65 -2.15 2.22 12.35
N ARG A 66 -1.73 2.31 11.08
CA ARG A 66 -2.57 2.73 9.95
C ARG A 66 -3.12 1.52 9.20
N ILE A 67 -4.08 1.72 8.29
CA ILE A 67 -4.66 0.62 7.49
C ILE A 67 -3.59 -0.26 6.81
N PRO A 68 -2.51 0.27 6.19
CA PRO A 68 -1.49 -0.59 5.59
C PRO A 68 -0.79 -1.52 6.59
N ASP A 69 -0.61 -1.06 7.83
CA ASP A 69 -0.01 -1.88 8.89
C ASP A 69 -0.95 -2.98 9.35
N LEU A 70 -2.23 -2.66 9.54
CA LEU A 70 -3.27 -3.61 9.96
C LEU A 70 -3.56 -4.65 8.87
N LEU A 71 -3.64 -4.21 7.62
CA LEU A 71 -3.85 -5.09 6.47
C LEU A 71 -2.67 -6.04 6.27
N SER A 72 -1.43 -5.52 6.31
CA SER A 72 -0.23 -6.37 6.27
C SER A 72 -0.14 -7.32 7.47
N ALA A 73 -0.61 -6.91 8.65
CA ALA A 73 -0.67 -7.79 9.81
C ALA A 73 -1.63 -8.97 9.59
N CYS A 74 -2.79 -8.74 8.97
CA CYS A 74 -3.71 -9.83 8.62
C CYS A 74 -3.06 -10.83 7.66
N VAL A 75 -2.40 -10.34 6.61
CA VAL A 75 -1.67 -11.21 5.67
C VAL A 75 -0.59 -12.00 6.39
N ALA A 76 0.24 -11.35 7.21
CA ALA A 76 1.30 -12.01 7.95
C ALA A 76 0.78 -13.10 8.89
N ILE A 77 -0.32 -12.87 9.61
CA ILE A 77 -0.95 -13.86 10.49
C ILE A 77 -1.35 -15.11 9.71
N VAL A 78 -2.07 -14.94 8.60
CA VAL A 78 -2.55 -16.09 7.81
C VAL A 78 -1.39 -16.90 7.25
N PHE A 79 -0.35 -16.23 6.74
CA PHE A 79 0.84 -16.87 6.18
C PHE A 79 1.84 -17.38 7.24
N THR A 80 1.58 -17.17 8.53
CA THR A 80 2.40 -17.79 9.60
C THR A 80 2.13 -19.30 9.70
N ARG A 81 1.01 -19.78 9.12
CA ARG A 81 0.63 -21.19 9.14
C ARG A 81 0.93 -21.87 7.82
N ASP A 82 1.35 -23.13 7.88
CA ASP A 82 1.66 -23.94 6.69
C ASP A 82 0.44 -24.20 5.80
N ASP A 83 -0.78 -24.11 6.36
CA ASP A 83 -2.06 -24.33 5.68
C ASP A 83 -2.67 -23.05 5.06
N ALA A 84 -1.91 -21.95 4.96
CA ALA A 84 -2.42 -20.65 4.50
C ALA A 84 -3.22 -20.72 3.18
N ALA A 85 -2.69 -21.45 2.18
CA ALA A 85 -3.34 -21.60 0.89
C ALA A 85 -4.70 -22.32 1.01
N GLU A 86 -4.75 -23.42 1.75
CA GLU A 86 -5.99 -24.19 1.97
C GLU A 86 -7.05 -23.35 2.67
N ARG A 87 -6.67 -22.62 3.71
CA ARG A 87 -7.59 -21.74 4.46
C ARG A 87 -8.13 -20.62 3.58
N ILE A 88 -7.26 -19.95 2.82
CA ILE A 88 -7.64 -18.86 1.92
C ILE A 88 -8.58 -19.37 0.84
N PHE A 89 -8.19 -20.42 0.08
CA PHE A 89 -9.04 -20.92 -1.00
C PHE A 89 -10.31 -21.61 -0.49
N GLY A 90 -10.28 -22.21 0.70
CA GLY A 90 -11.45 -22.74 1.38
C GLY A 90 -12.49 -21.65 1.64
N PHE A 91 -12.08 -20.53 2.26
CA PHE A 91 -12.95 -19.37 2.48
C PHE A 91 -13.43 -18.74 1.16
N LEU A 92 -12.54 -18.61 0.16
CA LEU A 92 -12.90 -18.06 -1.15
C LEU A 92 -13.95 -18.91 -1.88
N GLY A 93 -13.81 -20.24 -1.82
CA GLY A 93 -14.69 -21.19 -2.48
C GLY A 93 -16.01 -21.44 -1.76
N THR A 94 -16.21 -20.90 -0.56
CA THR A 94 -17.42 -21.11 0.26
C THR A 94 -18.10 -19.80 0.59
N ASP A 95 -17.54 -18.99 1.47
CA ASP A 95 -18.14 -17.73 1.93
C ASP A 95 -18.05 -16.63 0.87
N LEU A 96 -16.88 -16.42 0.26
CA LEU A 96 -16.69 -15.27 -0.63
C LEU A 96 -17.47 -15.43 -1.95
N VAL A 97 -17.56 -16.65 -2.49
CA VAL A 97 -18.28 -16.92 -3.75
C VAL A 97 -19.78 -16.63 -3.65
N MET A 98 -20.35 -16.71 -2.44
CA MET A 98 -21.77 -16.44 -2.20
C MET A 98 -22.10 -14.94 -2.19
N ARG A 99 -21.10 -14.07 -2.12
CA ARG A 99 -21.33 -12.63 -2.11
C ARG A 99 -21.60 -12.09 -3.52
N SER A 100 -22.33 -10.98 -3.59
CA SER A 100 -22.66 -10.34 -4.87
C SER A 100 -21.37 -9.97 -5.66
N PRO A 101 -21.28 -10.25 -6.96
CA PRO A 101 -20.19 -9.77 -7.81
C PRO A 101 -20.03 -8.24 -7.82
N THR A 102 -21.14 -7.51 -7.56
CA THR A 102 -21.19 -6.04 -7.51
C THR A 102 -20.83 -5.47 -6.14
N THR A 103 -20.37 -6.30 -5.19
CA THR A 103 -19.98 -5.83 -3.87
C THR A 103 -18.90 -4.74 -3.97
N PRO A 104 -19.11 -3.56 -3.37
CA PRO A 104 -18.17 -2.46 -3.48
C PRO A 104 -16.81 -2.78 -2.85
N ARG A 105 -15.75 -2.29 -3.51
CA ARG A 105 -14.36 -2.43 -3.07
C ARG A 105 -13.76 -1.06 -2.77
N ARG A 106 -12.93 -0.99 -1.74
CA ARG A 106 -12.14 0.19 -1.36
C ARG A 106 -10.69 -0.02 -1.79
N ARG A 107 -10.06 1.09 -2.18
CA ARG A 107 -8.66 1.13 -2.59
C ARG A 107 -7.82 1.40 -1.36
N GLU A 108 -6.83 0.57 -1.14
CA GLU A 108 -5.95 0.61 0.04
C GLU A 108 -4.49 0.44 -0.36
N SER A 109 -3.59 0.50 0.62
CA SER A 109 -2.17 0.23 0.44
C SER A 109 -1.73 -0.93 1.32
N LEU A 110 -0.78 -1.71 0.83
CA LEU A 110 -0.23 -2.89 1.50
C LEU A 110 1.30 -2.83 1.44
N TRP A 111 2.01 -3.20 2.51
CA TRP A 111 3.46 -3.28 2.45
C TRP A 111 3.94 -4.32 1.45
N ARG A 112 4.99 -4.00 0.69
CA ARG A 112 5.49 -4.84 -0.41
C ARG A 112 5.78 -6.30 -0.02
N PRO A 113 6.41 -6.61 1.13
CA PRO A 113 6.66 -8.00 1.50
C PRO A 113 5.37 -8.82 1.62
N GLN A 114 4.29 -8.23 2.14
CA GLN A 114 2.99 -8.90 2.23
C GLN A 114 2.28 -8.96 0.88
N TYR A 115 2.46 -7.97 0.01
CA TYR A 115 1.97 -8.05 -1.37
C TYR A 115 2.59 -9.24 -2.11
N GLU A 116 3.89 -9.46 -1.96
CA GLU A 116 4.61 -10.56 -2.61
C GLU A 116 4.06 -11.93 -2.19
N LEU A 117 3.77 -12.14 -0.90
CA LEU A 117 3.10 -13.35 -0.40
C LEU A 117 1.77 -13.63 -1.12
N LEU A 118 0.94 -12.59 -1.26
CA LEU A 118 -0.35 -12.72 -1.92
C LEU A 118 -0.21 -12.97 -3.43
N HIS A 119 0.76 -12.30 -4.05
CA HIS A 119 1.03 -12.43 -5.48
C HIS A 119 1.56 -13.84 -5.82
N ASP A 120 2.46 -14.39 -5.00
CA ASP A 120 2.96 -15.76 -5.15
C ASP A 120 1.83 -16.78 -5.00
N LEU A 121 0.96 -16.60 -4.01
CA LEU A 121 -0.23 -17.43 -3.85
C LEU A 121 -1.18 -17.31 -5.05
N GLN A 122 -1.39 -16.10 -5.58
CA GLN A 122 -2.21 -15.89 -6.77
C GLN A 122 -1.65 -16.61 -8.00
N CYS A 123 -0.32 -16.68 -8.13
CA CYS A 123 0.38 -17.33 -9.24
C CYS A 123 0.50 -18.86 -9.09
N SER A 124 0.12 -19.41 -7.94
CA SER A 124 0.26 -20.82 -7.62
C SER A 124 -0.65 -21.73 -8.47
N PRO A 125 -0.36 -23.04 -8.56
CA PRO A 125 -1.18 -24.00 -9.32
C PRO A 125 -2.62 -24.14 -8.80
N VAL A 126 -2.85 -23.90 -7.49
CA VAL A 126 -4.17 -24.02 -6.88
C VAL A 126 -5.14 -22.90 -7.29
N ASN A 127 -4.62 -21.80 -7.89
CA ASN A 127 -5.40 -20.71 -8.47
C ASN A 127 -5.47 -20.78 -10.01
N LYS A 128 -5.23 -21.97 -10.60
CA LYS A 128 -5.24 -22.23 -12.04
C LYS A 128 -6.19 -23.39 -12.37
N HIS A 129 -6.63 -23.43 -13.63
CA HIS A 129 -7.47 -24.51 -14.15
C HIS A 129 -6.91 -25.89 -13.78
N PRO A 130 -7.73 -26.82 -13.25
CA PRO A 130 -9.20 -26.80 -13.20
C PRO A 130 -9.85 -25.96 -12.09
N ASN A 131 -9.07 -25.38 -11.19
CA ASN A 131 -9.58 -24.57 -10.08
C ASN A 131 -10.11 -23.19 -10.55
N PRO A 132 -11.08 -22.61 -9.83
CA PRO A 132 -11.50 -21.24 -10.07
C PRO A 132 -10.33 -20.26 -9.85
N LYS A 133 -10.31 -19.20 -10.64
CA LYS A 133 -9.29 -18.16 -10.57
C LYS A 133 -9.79 -16.98 -9.75
N PHE A 134 -9.11 -16.70 -8.65
CA PHE A 134 -9.37 -15.56 -7.79
C PHE A 134 -8.38 -14.41 -8.03
N GLY A 135 -8.91 -13.19 -7.96
CA GLY A 135 -8.16 -11.94 -8.04
C GLY A 135 -7.39 -11.64 -6.75
N LEU A 136 -6.37 -10.80 -6.85
CA LEU A 136 -5.54 -10.41 -5.71
C LEU A 136 -6.37 -9.69 -4.63
N ASP A 137 -7.38 -8.91 -5.04
CA ASP A 137 -8.32 -8.24 -4.14
C ASP A 137 -9.14 -9.25 -3.32
N GLN A 138 -9.53 -10.37 -3.92
CA GLN A 138 -10.27 -11.43 -3.24
C GLN A 138 -9.36 -12.17 -2.24
N ILE A 139 -8.13 -12.51 -2.63
CA ILE A 139 -7.14 -13.15 -1.75
C ILE A 139 -6.78 -12.22 -0.57
N THR A 140 -6.62 -10.92 -0.84
CA THR A 140 -6.40 -9.89 0.20
C THR A 140 -7.59 -9.84 1.16
N THR A 141 -8.82 -9.86 0.62
CA THR A 141 -10.06 -9.87 1.40
C THR A 141 -10.18 -11.10 2.30
N ALA A 142 -9.86 -12.28 1.77
CA ALA A 142 -9.87 -13.52 2.54
C ALA A 142 -8.95 -13.46 3.76
N CYS A 143 -7.76 -12.86 3.63
CA CYS A 143 -6.83 -12.74 4.76
C CYS A 143 -7.42 -11.92 5.91
N VAL A 144 -8.14 -10.84 5.60
CA VAL A 144 -8.81 -9.99 6.61
C VAL A 144 -9.99 -10.73 7.23
N ALA A 145 -10.84 -11.35 6.40
CA ALA A 145 -12.01 -12.09 6.86
C ALA A 145 -11.61 -13.26 7.79
N LEU A 146 -10.57 -14.01 7.44
CA LEU A 146 -10.05 -15.09 8.28
C LEU A 146 -9.54 -14.57 9.64
N CYS A 147 -8.82 -13.45 9.66
CA CYS A 147 -8.39 -12.84 10.92
C CYS A 147 -9.58 -12.36 11.76
N GLN A 148 -10.60 -11.76 11.13
CA GLN A 148 -11.82 -11.33 11.81
C GLN A 148 -12.62 -12.52 12.38
N GLN A 149 -12.66 -13.64 11.68
CA GLN A 149 -13.31 -14.87 12.16
C GLN A 149 -12.57 -15.49 13.33
N ASP A 150 -11.24 -15.55 13.27
CA ASP A 150 -10.39 -16.13 14.31
C ASP A 150 -10.35 -15.25 15.57
N ASP A 151 -10.28 -13.93 15.40
CA ASP A 151 -10.23 -12.94 16.48
C ASP A 151 -11.05 -11.67 16.10
N PRO A 152 -12.36 -11.64 16.43
CA PRO A 152 -13.22 -10.50 16.15
C PRO A 152 -12.75 -9.17 16.78
N SER A 153 -11.95 -9.24 17.87
CA SER A 153 -11.43 -8.05 18.55
C SER A 153 -10.27 -7.39 17.79
N GLY A 154 -9.56 -8.14 16.96
CA GLY A 154 -8.38 -7.68 16.22
C GLY A 154 -7.13 -7.47 17.10
N ALA A 155 -7.12 -7.97 18.34
CA ALA A 155 -5.96 -7.89 19.22
C ALA A 155 -4.74 -8.61 18.62
N ALA A 156 -4.94 -9.76 17.98
CA ALA A 156 -3.87 -10.47 17.27
C ALA A 156 -3.28 -9.63 16.12
N VAL A 157 -4.12 -8.91 15.37
CA VAL A 157 -3.72 -8.02 14.27
C VAL A 157 -2.87 -6.87 14.81
N LEU A 158 -3.28 -6.20 15.88
CA LEU A 158 -2.49 -5.14 16.52
C LEU A 158 -1.14 -5.67 17.03
N GLY A 159 -1.12 -6.86 17.61
CA GLY A 159 0.10 -7.54 18.05
C GLY A 159 1.05 -7.86 16.89
N GLN A 160 0.52 -8.37 15.77
CA GLN A 160 1.32 -8.64 14.57
C GLN A 160 1.81 -7.35 13.90
N ALA A 161 1.02 -6.28 13.89
CA ALA A 161 1.45 -4.99 13.34
C ALA A 161 2.70 -4.46 14.08
N ARG A 162 2.78 -4.64 15.41
CA ARG A 162 3.99 -4.34 16.19
C ARG A 162 5.19 -5.18 15.75
N ARG A 163 5.00 -6.49 15.57
CA ARG A 163 6.07 -7.41 15.10
C ARG A 163 6.57 -7.00 13.72
N ASN A 164 5.67 -6.78 12.77
CA ASN A 164 6.00 -6.34 11.42
C ASN A 164 6.79 -5.02 11.42
N MET A 165 6.41 -4.06 12.28
CA MET A 165 7.14 -2.80 12.42
C MET A 165 8.57 -3.00 12.91
N VAL A 166 8.77 -3.87 13.91
CA VAL A 166 10.11 -4.22 14.43
C VAL A 166 10.95 -4.86 13.31
N GLU A 167 10.40 -5.85 12.61
CA GLU A 167 11.09 -6.53 11.51
C GLU A 167 11.52 -5.55 10.41
N ARG A 168 10.62 -4.66 9.97
CA ARG A 168 10.95 -3.62 8.98
C ARG A 168 12.10 -2.74 9.45
N HIS A 169 12.11 -2.34 10.73
CA HIS A 169 13.19 -1.52 11.28
C HIS A 169 14.53 -2.28 11.33
N LEU A 170 14.51 -3.58 11.66
CA LEU A 170 15.71 -4.42 11.67
C LEU A 170 16.27 -4.61 10.25
N VAL A 171 15.42 -4.89 9.27
CA VAL A 171 15.82 -5.03 7.85
C VAL A 171 16.43 -3.74 7.32
N GLN A 172 15.87 -2.58 7.66
CA GLN A 172 16.43 -1.27 7.25
C GLN A 172 17.80 -0.98 7.87
N ARG A 173 18.10 -1.54 9.05
CA ARG A 173 19.37 -1.34 9.77
C ARG A 173 20.44 -2.36 9.39
N ALA A 174 20.09 -3.44 8.70
CA ALA A 174 21.07 -4.40 8.21
C ALA A 174 22.05 -3.68 7.25
N PRO A 175 23.38 -3.82 7.45
CA PRO A 175 24.34 -3.15 6.59
C PRO A 175 24.14 -3.65 5.16
N ARG A 176 23.82 -2.72 4.25
CA ARG A 176 23.83 -3.00 2.81
C ARG A 176 25.25 -3.31 2.41
N HIS A 177 25.64 -4.58 2.41
CA HIS A 177 26.84 -5.01 1.71
C HIS A 177 26.62 -4.69 0.23
N ARG A 178 27.14 -3.53 -0.19
CA ARG A 178 27.35 -3.20 -1.60
C ARG A 178 28.24 -4.29 -2.16
N ARG A 179 27.67 -5.14 -3.00
CA ARG A 179 28.45 -5.89 -4.00
C ARG A 179 28.80 -4.95 -5.14
#